data_AF-A0A1D2U973-F1
#
_entry.id   AF-A0A1D2U973-F1
#
_cell.length_a   1.000
_cell.length_b   1.000
_cell.length_c   1.000
_cell.angle_alpha   90.00
_cell.angle_beta   90.00
_cell.angle_gamma   90.00
#
_symmetry.space_group_name_H-M   'P 1'
#
loop_
_entity.id
_entity.type
_entity.pdbx_description
1 polymer ?
#
loop_
_entity_poly.entity_id
_entity_poly.type
_entity_poly.pdbx_seq_one_letter_code
_entity_poly.pdbx_strand_id
1 'polypeptide(L)'
;MKSLIHSLRGMWLAVAGALMGLATVAAAASPDFTIVSPEPGTTVRSPVVLRTTVVDAELGSPRDGLYHLHYSVDGGEEVALYRQQDVSIPLRPGMHVITVELAGPNHRAVHVAKKVAFMVSE
;
A
#
# COMPACT_ATOMS: atom_id res chain seq x y z
N MET A 1 55.54 -34.85 -51.86
CA MET A 1 55.31 -36.19 -51.29
C MET A 1 55.91 -36.27 -49.89
N LYS A 2 55.06 -36.27 -48.85
CA LYS A 2 55.24 -37.05 -47.61
C LYS A 2 54.05 -36.79 -46.69
N SER A 3 53.15 -37.77 -46.70
CA SER A 3 52.18 -38.03 -45.64
C SER A 3 52.93 -38.57 -44.42
N LEU A 4 52.53 -38.17 -43.21
CA LEU A 4 52.79 -38.91 -41.98
C LEU A 4 51.57 -38.75 -41.06
N ILE A 5 51.07 -39.90 -40.62
CA ILE A 5 49.87 -40.08 -39.79
C ILE A 5 50.31 -40.46 -38.37
N HIS A 6 49.48 -40.09 -37.40
CA HIS A 6 49.26 -40.63 -36.04
C HIS A 6 49.89 -39.89 -34.85
N SER A 7 49.02 -39.33 -34.01
CA SER A 7 48.90 -39.76 -32.62
C SER A 7 47.59 -39.24 -32.01
N LEU A 8 46.70 -40.16 -31.62
CA LEU A 8 45.56 -39.90 -30.73
C LEU A 8 46.08 -39.75 -29.30
N ARG A 9 45.60 -38.75 -28.56
CA ARG A 9 45.43 -38.86 -27.11
C ARG A 9 44.38 -37.89 -26.59
N GLY A 10 43.49 -38.43 -25.78
CA GLY A 10 42.18 -37.89 -25.45
C GLY A 10 42.18 -36.55 -24.73
N MET A 11 41.08 -35.84 -24.89
CA MET A 11 40.70 -34.77 -23.99
C MET A 11 39.23 -34.95 -23.64
N TRP A 12 38.96 -34.87 -22.36
CA TRP A 12 37.76 -35.28 -21.66
C TRP A 12 36.53 -34.46 -22.06
N LEU A 13 35.36 -35.11 -22.01
CA LEU A 13 34.06 -34.43 -21.93
C LEU A 13 34.08 -33.45 -20.73
N ALA A 14 33.71 -32.21 -20.98
CA ALA A 14 33.11 -31.35 -19.98
C ALA A 14 31.71 -30.95 -20.48
N VAL A 15 30.69 -31.67 -20.00
CA VAL A 15 29.30 -31.21 -20.09
C VAL A 15 29.17 -30.08 -19.07
N ALA A 16 29.30 -28.83 -19.52
CA ALA A 16 28.96 -27.67 -18.71
C ALA A 16 27.44 -27.50 -18.73
N GLY A 17 26.76 -28.12 -17.76
CA GLY A 17 25.37 -27.82 -17.46
C GLY A 17 25.29 -26.42 -16.86
N ALA A 18 24.90 -25.43 -17.67
CA ALA A 18 24.55 -24.11 -17.18
C ALA A 18 23.18 -24.18 -16.49
N LEU A 19 23.18 -24.39 -15.17
CA LEU A 19 22.03 -24.11 -14.31
C LEU A 19 21.81 -22.59 -14.30
N MET A 20 20.96 -22.10 -15.21
CA MET A 20 20.39 -20.76 -15.09
C MET A 20 19.42 -20.76 -13.91
N GLY A 21 19.91 -20.31 -12.75
CA GLY A 21 19.08 -19.98 -11.60
C GLY A 21 18.17 -18.81 -11.95
N LEU A 22 16.87 -19.08 -12.09
CA LEU A 22 15.84 -18.05 -12.14
C LEU A 22 15.74 -17.42 -10.75
N ALA A 23 16.39 -16.26 -10.57
CA ALA A 23 16.16 -15.42 -9.40
C ALA A 23 14.77 -14.79 -9.55
N THR A 24 13.80 -15.25 -8.76
CA THR A 24 12.51 -14.58 -8.60
C THR A 24 12.75 -13.29 -7.82
N VAL A 25 12.71 -12.14 -8.48
CA VAL A 25 12.66 -10.84 -7.82
C VAL A 25 11.28 -10.71 -7.19
N ALA A 26 11.20 -10.70 -5.86
CA ALA A 26 9.97 -10.40 -5.16
C ALA A 26 9.54 -8.97 -5.51
N ALA A 27 8.31 -8.81 -6.01
CA ALA A 27 7.74 -7.48 -6.19
C ALA A 27 7.67 -6.78 -4.83
N ALA A 28 8.14 -5.53 -4.76
CA ALA A 28 7.97 -4.71 -3.56
C ALA A 28 6.47 -4.54 -3.29
N ALA A 29 6.06 -4.76 -2.03
CA ALA A 29 4.69 -4.55 -1.64
C ALA A 29 4.31 -3.06 -1.78
N SER A 30 3.09 -2.79 -2.24
CA SER A 30 2.63 -1.43 -2.54
C SER A 30 1.82 -0.91 -1.35
N PRO A 31 2.18 0.25 -0.76
CA PRO A 31 1.42 0.84 0.33
C PRO A 31 -0.06 1.00 -0.03
N ASP A 32 -0.96 0.60 0.86
CA ASP A 32 -2.41 0.78 0.70
C ASP A 32 -3.12 0.88 2.06
N PHE A 33 -4.40 1.23 2.04
CA PHE A 33 -5.24 1.26 3.24
C PHE A 33 -6.70 0.88 2.97
N THR A 34 -7.43 0.45 3.99
CA THR A 34 -8.88 0.22 3.92
C THR A 34 -9.59 1.07 4.96
N ILE A 35 -10.78 1.57 4.62
CA ILE A 35 -11.71 2.15 5.60
C ILE A 35 -12.56 0.98 6.15
N VAL A 36 -12.37 0.66 7.43
CA VAL A 36 -13.06 -0.44 8.11
C VAL A 36 -14.37 0.04 8.73
N SER A 37 -14.39 1.27 9.24
CA SER A 37 -15.59 1.91 9.80
C SER A 37 -15.58 3.40 9.46
N PRO A 38 -16.72 4.00 9.12
CA PRO A 38 -18.02 3.34 8.91
C PRO A 38 -18.00 2.44 7.66
N GLU A 39 -18.93 1.49 7.58
CA GLU A 39 -19.14 0.71 6.36
C GLU A 39 -20.03 1.49 5.37
N PRO A 40 -19.83 1.34 4.03
CA PRO A 40 -20.63 2.05 3.04
C PRO A 40 -22.13 1.79 3.17
N GLY A 41 -22.93 2.87 3.14
CA GLY A 41 -24.39 2.82 3.18
C GLY A 41 -25.00 2.52 4.55
N THR A 42 -24.18 2.37 5.60
CA THR A 42 -24.68 2.05 6.93
C THR A 42 -25.30 3.27 7.63
N THR A 43 -26.17 3.01 8.61
CA THR A 43 -26.66 4.01 9.56
C THR A 43 -25.95 3.80 10.90
N VAL A 44 -25.30 4.84 11.40
CA VAL A 44 -24.52 4.83 12.64
C VAL A 44 -24.97 5.92 13.60
N ARG A 45 -24.56 5.84 14.87
CA ARG A 45 -24.78 6.90 15.86
C ARG A 45 -23.55 7.81 15.94
N SER A 46 -23.77 9.04 16.40
CA SER A 46 -22.71 9.98 16.74
C SER A 46 -22.19 9.73 18.17
N PRO A 47 -20.88 9.83 18.44
CA PRO A 47 -19.82 10.13 17.48
C PRO A 47 -19.50 8.94 16.56
N VAL A 48 -19.18 9.26 15.31
CA VAL A 48 -18.80 8.25 14.31
C VAL A 48 -17.33 7.90 14.50
N VAL A 49 -17.04 6.60 14.53
CA VAL A 49 -15.65 6.11 14.61
C VAL A 49 -15.14 5.84 13.21
N LEU A 50 -14.19 6.67 12.76
CA LEU A 50 -13.36 6.38 11.60
C LEU A 50 -12.26 5.40 12.01
N ARG A 51 -12.28 4.21 11.43
CA ARG A 51 -11.23 3.19 11.57
C ARG A 51 -10.70 2.83 10.21
N THR A 52 -9.37 2.82 10.09
CA THR A 52 -8.67 2.36 8.89
C THR A 52 -7.73 1.22 9.23
N THR A 53 -7.25 0.51 8.21
CA THR A 53 -6.09 -0.39 8.32
C THR A 53 -5.13 -0.03 7.21
N VAL A 54 -3.87 0.21 7.54
CA VAL A 54 -2.80 0.48 6.57
C VAL A 54 -1.93 -0.76 6.42
N VAL A 55 -1.55 -1.08 5.18
CA VAL A 55 -0.68 -2.21 4.84
C VAL A 55 0.51 -1.70 4.03
N ASP A 56 1.66 -2.34 4.22
CA ASP A 56 2.89 -2.05 3.49
C ASP A 56 3.34 -0.57 3.55
N ALA A 57 2.94 0.13 4.61
CA ALA A 57 3.31 1.51 4.92
C ALA A 57 3.47 1.71 6.43
N GLU A 58 4.54 2.37 6.84
CA GLU A 58 4.71 2.87 8.20
C GLU A 58 4.18 4.29 8.29
N LEU A 59 3.27 4.52 9.25
CA LEU A 59 2.69 5.84 9.50
C LEU A 59 3.56 6.65 10.46
N GLY A 60 3.79 7.92 10.13
CA GLY A 60 4.60 8.82 10.94
C GLY A 60 4.72 10.21 10.33
N SER A 61 5.66 11.01 10.84
CA SER A 61 5.89 12.34 10.28
C SER A 61 6.47 12.23 8.87
N PRO A 62 5.97 13.00 7.89
CA PRO A 62 6.57 13.06 6.56
C PRO A 62 8.02 13.59 6.59
N ARG A 63 8.40 14.36 7.62
CA ARG A 63 9.77 14.83 7.82
C ARG A 63 10.76 13.69 8.09
N ASP A 64 10.27 12.58 8.62
CA ASP A 64 11.05 11.39 8.93
C ASP A 64 11.07 10.40 7.75
N GLY A 65 10.50 10.78 6.60
CA GLY A 65 10.41 9.90 5.43
C GLY A 65 9.24 8.91 5.51
N LEU A 66 8.23 9.15 6.34
CA LEU A 66 7.12 8.22 6.60
C LEU A 66 5.82 8.62 5.89
N TYR A 67 4.89 7.66 5.80
CA TYR A 67 3.56 7.86 5.24
C TYR A 67 2.61 8.44 6.28
N HIS A 68 1.49 9.00 5.84
CA HIS A 68 0.44 9.50 6.72
C HIS A 68 -0.91 9.47 6.01
N LEU A 69 -2.00 9.44 6.78
CA LEU A 69 -3.34 9.55 6.23
C LEU A 69 -3.83 10.99 6.33
N HIS A 70 -4.58 11.45 5.35
CA HIS A 70 -5.46 12.60 5.48
C HIS A 70 -6.91 12.12 5.49
N TYR A 71 -7.76 12.69 6.33
CA TYR A 71 -9.21 12.54 6.19
C TYR A 71 -9.92 13.88 6.19
N SER A 72 -11.04 13.95 5.49
CA SER A 72 -11.98 15.07 5.54
C SER A 72 -13.41 14.56 5.59
N VAL A 73 -14.30 15.37 6.18
CA VAL A 73 -15.73 15.10 6.26
C VAL A 73 -16.46 16.08 5.37
N ASP A 74 -17.32 15.57 4.48
CA ASP A 74 -18.17 16.34 3.57
C ASP A 74 -17.42 17.39 2.72
N GLY A 75 -16.15 17.10 2.38
CA GLY A 75 -15.29 18.01 1.63
C GLY A 75 -14.76 19.21 2.44
N GLY A 76 -14.87 19.15 3.78
CA GLY A 76 -14.26 20.12 4.68
C GLY A 76 -12.73 20.02 4.76
N GLU A 77 -12.16 20.66 5.79
CA GLU A 77 -10.72 20.68 6.03
C GLU A 77 -10.13 19.27 6.20
N GLU A 78 -8.94 19.05 5.65
CA GLU A 78 -8.19 17.81 5.82
C GLU A 78 -7.48 17.78 7.16
N VAL A 79 -7.57 16.64 7.84
CA VAL A 79 -6.89 16.35 9.10
C VAL A 79 -5.89 15.23 8.87
N ALA A 80 -4.63 15.47 9.23
CA ALA A 80 -3.56 14.48 9.11
C ALA A 80 -3.50 13.53 10.31
N LEU A 81 -3.27 12.24 10.02
CA LEU A 81 -3.04 11.18 10.99
C LEU A 81 -1.65 10.57 10.75
N TYR A 82 -0.76 10.77 11.72
CA TYR A 82 0.63 10.31 11.67
C TYR A 82 0.84 8.97 12.41
N ARG A 83 -0.25 8.28 12.78
CA ARG A 83 -0.19 6.95 13.40
C ARG A 83 -1.50 6.22 13.18
N GLN A 84 -1.46 4.90 13.31
CA GLN A 84 -2.67 4.08 13.29
C GLN A 84 -3.49 4.36 14.56
N GLN A 85 -4.71 4.89 14.38
CA GLN A 85 -5.63 5.17 15.48
C GLN A 85 -7.06 5.24 14.99
N ASP A 86 -8.01 4.96 15.89
CA ASP A 86 -9.40 5.30 15.66
C ASP A 86 -9.61 6.81 15.89
N VAL A 87 -10.50 7.41 15.10
CA VAL A 87 -10.87 8.83 15.23
C VAL A 87 -12.37 8.93 15.54
N SER A 88 -12.70 9.59 16.65
CA SER A 88 -14.08 9.87 17.06
C SER A 88 -14.51 11.23 16.51
N ILE A 89 -15.47 11.24 15.59
CA ILE A 89 -15.92 12.42 14.87
C ILE A 89 -17.36 12.75 15.30
N PRO A 90 -17.61 13.87 15.99
CA PRO A 90 -18.96 14.31 16.30
C PRO A 90 -19.64 14.83 15.03
N LEU A 91 -20.64 14.11 14.55
CA LEU A 91 -21.46 14.49 13.39
C LEU A 91 -22.91 14.68 13.80
N ARG A 92 -23.61 15.58 13.11
CA ARG A 92 -25.06 15.77 13.27
C ARG A 92 -25.80 14.63 12.56
N PRO A 93 -27.08 14.38 12.88
CA PRO A 93 -27.90 13.48 12.07
C PRO A 93 -27.95 13.92 10.60
N GLY A 94 -27.89 12.97 9.68
CA GLY A 94 -27.88 13.22 8.25
C GLY A 94 -26.90 12.38 7.44
N MET A 95 -26.92 12.56 6.12
CA MET A 95 -25.97 11.90 5.21
C MET A 95 -24.61 12.56 5.29
N HIS A 96 -23.57 11.73 5.37
CA HIS A 96 -22.18 12.17 5.43
C HIS A 96 -21.29 11.36 4.50
N VAL A 97 -20.19 11.98 4.07
CA VAL A 97 -19.11 11.33 3.32
C VAL A 97 -17.79 11.60 4.01
N ILE A 98 -17.07 10.54 4.39
CA ILE A 98 -15.65 10.65 4.78
C ILE A 98 -14.80 10.33 3.56
N THR A 99 -13.88 11.22 3.23
CA THR A 99 -12.80 10.98 2.25
C THR A 99 -11.51 10.72 3.01
N VAL A 100 -10.76 9.70 2.63
CA VAL A 100 -9.45 9.37 3.21
C VAL A 100 -8.42 9.20 2.09
N GLU A 101 -7.24 9.75 2.27
CA GLU A 101 -6.10 9.63 1.36
C GLU A 101 -4.87 9.09 2.13
N LEU A 102 -4.09 8.22 1.49
CA LEU A 102 -2.76 7.85 1.95
C LEU A 102 -1.74 8.70 1.19
N ALA A 103 -0.94 9.47 1.92
CA ALA A 103 0.10 10.33 1.38
C ALA A 103 1.50 9.79 1.70
N GLY A 104 2.40 9.92 0.73
CA GLY A 104 3.82 9.63 0.91
C GLY A 104 4.56 10.77 1.63
N PRO A 105 5.88 10.62 1.86
CA PRO A 105 6.67 11.60 2.60
C PRO A 105 6.76 12.98 1.95
N ASN A 106 6.53 13.04 0.63
CA ASN A 106 6.49 14.27 -0.15
C ASN A 106 5.09 14.92 -0.20
N HIS A 107 4.16 14.50 0.66
CA HIS A 107 2.74 14.90 0.69
C HIS A 107 2.00 14.67 -0.63
N ARG A 108 2.47 13.76 -1.48
CA ARG A 108 1.71 13.33 -2.66
C ARG A 108 0.88 12.11 -2.32
N ALA A 109 -0.34 12.09 -2.80
CA ALA A 109 -1.21 10.93 -2.78
C ALA A 109 -0.49 9.70 -3.36
N VAL A 110 -0.55 8.57 -2.67
CA VAL A 110 -0.05 7.29 -3.17
C VAL A 110 -1.03 6.71 -4.19
N HIS A 111 -2.33 6.83 -3.92
CA HIS A 111 -3.43 6.37 -4.76
C HIS A 111 -4.56 7.40 -4.79
N VAL A 112 -5.59 7.15 -5.59
CA VAL A 112 -6.84 7.90 -5.49
C VAL A 112 -7.44 7.74 -4.09
N ALA A 113 -7.90 8.85 -3.51
CA ALA A 113 -8.57 8.86 -2.21
C ALA A 113 -9.78 7.91 -2.18
N LYS A 114 -9.97 7.21 -1.07
CA LYS A 114 -11.10 6.33 -0.82
C LYS A 114 -12.20 7.11 -0.10
N LYS A 115 -13.46 6.80 -0.40
CA LYS A 115 -14.62 7.49 0.15
C LYS A 115 -15.60 6.50 0.75
N VAL A 116 -16.23 6.89 1.84
CA VAL A 116 -17.36 6.17 2.42
C VAL A 116 -18.52 7.10 2.68
N ALA A 117 -19.68 6.77 2.14
CA ALA A 117 -20.94 7.45 2.40
C ALA A 117 -21.77 6.64 3.42
N PHE A 118 -22.37 7.32 4.39
CA PHE A 118 -23.16 6.71 5.46
C PHE A 118 -24.19 7.70 6.00
N MET A 119 -25.12 7.22 6.81
CA MET A 119 -26.13 8.03 7.51
C MET A 119 -25.80 8.08 9.00
N VAL A 120 -25.98 9.25 9.61
CA VAL A 120 -25.99 9.40 11.08
C VAL A 120 -27.44 9.53 11.53
N SER A 121 -27.87 8.68 12.46
CA SER A 121 -29.21 8.76 13.05
C SER A 121 -29.27 9.78 14.19
N GLU A 122 -30.49 10.15 14.56
CA GLU A 122 -30.78 10.79 15.85
C GLU A 122 -30.41 9.90 17.06
#